data_AF-A0A2V7YDL6-F1
#
_entry.id   AF-A0A2V7YDL6-F1
#
_cell.length_a   1.000
_cell.length_b   1.000
_cell.length_c   1.000
_cell.angle_alpha   90.00
_cell.angle_beta   90.00
_cell.angle_gamma   90.00
#
_symmetry.space_group_name_H-M   'P 1'
#
loop_
_entity.id
_entity.type
_entity.pdbx_description
1 polymer ?
#
loop_
_entity_poly.entity_id
_entity_poly.type
_entity_poly.pdbx_seq_one_letter_code
_entity_poly.pdbx_strand_id
1 'polypeptide(L)' 'MKPTELENEVLKLDPPSRARLAEALLRSLDELSEEEVEALWLDEAERRERAWDAGEVEGIPAEQVMRELRSRSE' A
#
# COMPACT_ATOMS: atom_id res chain seq x y z
N MET A 1 16.64 -12.11 10.68
CA MET A 1 15.34 -11.96 11.35
C MET A 1 14.30 -11.81 10.27
N LYS A 2 13.19 -12.56 10.32
CA LYS A 2 12.10 -12.41 9.35
C LYS A 2 11.33 -11.11 9.64
N PRO A 3 10.72 -10.45 8.64
CA PRO A 3 9.92 -9.25 8.87
C PRO A 3 8.86 -9.44 9.98
N THR A 4 8.21 -10.60 9.99
CA THR A 4 7.21 -10.97 11.00
C THR A 4 7.79 -11.12 12.42
N GLU A 5 9.03 -11.57 12.56
CA GLU A 5 9.71 -11.63 13.86
C GLU A 5 10.03 -10.22 14.36
N LEU A 6 10.49 -9.33 13.46
CA LEU A 6 10.77 -7.93 13.78
C LEU A 6 9.50 -7.16 14.15
N GLU A 7 8.41 -7.33 13.40
CA GLU A 7 7.10 -6.74 13.68
C GLU A 7 6.62 -7.09 15.09
N ASN A 8 6.73 -8.37 15.47
CA ASN A 8 6.34 -8.83 16.81
C ASN A 8 7.15 -8.16 17.92
N GLU A 9 8.46 -7.95 17.73
CA GLU A 9 9.28 -7.23 18.70
C GLU A 9 8.95 -5.75 18.77
N VAL A 10 8.75 -5.09 17.61
CA VAL A 10 8.36 -3.67 17.55
C VAL A 10 7.00 -3.46 18.23
N LEU A 11 6.06 -4.39 18.07
CA LEU A 11 4.73 -4.30 18.70
C LEU A 11 4.77 -4.40 20.23
N LYS A 12 5.83 -4.95 20.83
CA LYS A 12 6.04 -5.00 22.29
C LYS A 12 6.49 -3.66 22.89
N LEU A 13 6.96 -2.73 22.06
CA LEU A 13 7.40 -1.42 22.53
C LEU A 13 6.22 -0.59 23.04
N ASP A 14 6.50 0.39 23.90
CA ASP A 14 5.50 1.34 24.33
C ASP A 14 4.95 2.20 23.16
N PRO A 15 3.73 2.78 23.29
CA PRO A 15 3.13 3.53 22.19
C PRO A 15 4.00 4.68 21.65
N PRO A 16 4.69 5.50 22.47
CA PRO A 16 5.59 6.54 21.95
C PRO A 16 6.75 6.01 21.10
N SER A 17 7.38 4.91 21.51
CA SER A 17 8.48 4.31 20.77
C SER A 17 8.02 3.71 19.45
N ARG A 18 6.85 3.05 19.43
CA ARG A 18 6.23 2.57 18.19
C ARG A 18 5.89 3.71 17.24
N ALA A 19 5.33 4.80 17.76
CA ALA A 19 4.99 5.98 16.95
C ALA A 19 6.24 6.58 16.28
N ARG A 20 7.34 6.72 17.03
CA ARG A 20 8.62 7.20 16.50
C ARG A 20 9.16 6.28 15.40
N LEU A 21 9.12 4.96 15.60
CA LEU A 21 9.59 4.00 14.60
C LEU A 21 8.70 4.01 13.35
N ALA A 22 7.38 4.09 13.51
CA ALA A 22 6.46 4.21 12.39
C ALA A 22 6.74 5.47 11.58
N GLU A 23 6.96 6.62 12.23
CA GLU A 23 7.35 7.87 11.55
C GLU A 23 8.67 7.72 10.79
N ALA A 24 9.68 7.11 11.39
CA ALA A 24 10.97 6.90 10.75
C ALA A 24 10.87 5.98 9.52
N LEU A 25 10.10 4.90 9.63
CA LEU A 25 9.85 3.98 8.52
C LEU A 25 9.07 4.67 7.40
N LEU A 26 8.03 5.44 7.73
CA LEU A 26 7.29 6.21 6.72
C LEU A 26 8.19 7.20 5.99
N ARG A 27 9.02 7.97 6.72
CA ARG A 27 9.98 8.90 6.09
C ARG A 27 10.96 8.19 5.17
N SER A 28 11.41 6.98 5.52
CA SER A 28 12.32 6.22 4.66
C SER A 28 11.69 5.83 3.33
N LEU A 29 10.35 5.73 3.25
CA LEU A 29 9.65 5.50 1.99
C LEU A 29 9.58 6.78 1.14
N ASP A 30 9.51 7.96 1.77
CA ASP A 30 9.54 9.26 1.09
C ASP A 30 10.93 9.59 0.53
N GLU A 31 11.99 8.90 0.98
CA GLU A 31 13.37 9.08 0.53
C GLU A 31 13.74 8.24 -0.70
N LEU A 32 12.84 7.37 -1.19
CA LEU A 32 13.04 6.58 -2.40
C LEU A 32 13.21 7.47 -3.63
N SER A 33 14.10 7.07 -4.55
CA SER A 33 14.25 7.76 -5.83
C SER A 33 13.03 7.56 -6.74
N GLU A 34 12.86 8.44 -7.72
CA GLU A 34 11.77 8.30 -8.70
C GLU A 34 11.85 6.95 -9.44
N GLU A 35 13.07 6.48 -9.75
CA GLU A 35 13.30 5.19 -10.40
C GLU A 35 12.94 4.00 -9.50
N GLU A 36 13.23 4.07 -8.20
CA GLU A 36 12.84 3.04 -7.23
C GLU A 36 11.31 2.99 -7.09
N VAL A 37 10.67 4.16 -7.03
CA VAL A 37 9.21 4.27 -6.98
C VAL A 37 8.57 3.70 -8.25
N GLU A 38 9.11 4.02 -9.43
CA GLU A 38 8.61 3.50 -10.71
C GLU A 38 8.72 1.97 -10.78
N ALA A 39 9.85 1.40 -10.36
CA ALA A 39 10.04 -0.05 -10.32
C ALA A 39 9.01 -0.73 -9.38
N LEU A 40 8.78 -0.18 -8.19
CA LEU A 40 7.79 -0.70 -7.25
C LEU A 40 6.36 -0.62 -7.80
N TRP A 41 6.01 0.45 -8.53
CA TRP A 41 4.71 0.57 -9.18
C TRP A 41 4.51 -0.42 -10.32
N LEU A 42 5.55 -0.68 -11.10
CA LEU A 42 5.51 -1.68 -12.17
C LEU A 42 5.25 -3.08 -11.60
N ASP A 43 6.00 -3.47 -10.56
CA ASP A 43 5.81 -4.75 -9.87
C ASP A 43 4.38 -4.90 -9.32
N GLU A 44 3.84 -3.83 -8.73
CA GLU A 44 2.47 -3.81 -8.20
C GLU A 44 1.42 -3.90 -9.31
N ALA A 45 1.65 -3.24 -10.45
CA ALA A 45 0.75 -3.32 -11.61
C ALA A 45 0.70 -4.75 -12.17
N GLU A 46 1.85 -5.39 -12.37
CA GLU A 46 1.94 -6.79 -12.82
C GLU A 46 1.31 -7.77 -11.82
N ARG A 47 1.48 -7.53 -10.51
CA ARG A 47 0.83 -8.33 -9.47
C ARG A 47 -0.69 -8.20 -9.55
N ARG A 48 -1.22 -6.99 -9.75
CA ARG A 48 -2.67 -6.73 -9.85
C ARG A 48 -3.27 -7.32 -11.12
N GLU A 49 -2.59 -7.21 -12.26
CA GLU A 49 -3.02 -7.82 -13.51
C GLU A 49 -3.15 -9.33 -13.36
N ARG A 50 -2.12 -10.00 -12.80
CA ARG A 50 -2.18 -11.44 -12.54
C ARG A 50 -3.33 -11.85 -11.62
N ALA A 51 -3.58 -11.08 -10.56
CA ALA A 51 -4.68 -11.35 -9.64
C ALA A 51 -6.04 -11.16 -10.33
N TRP A 52 -6.17 -10.17 -11.21
CA TRP A 52 -7.36 -9.94 -12.03
C TRP A 52 -7.62 -11.12 -12.98
N ASP A 53 -6.60 -11.53 -13.74
CA ASP A 53 -6.70 -12.66 -14.67
C ASP A 53 -7.01 -13.98 -13.95
N ALA A 54 -6.51 -14.15 -12.73
CA ALA A 54 -6.79 -15.29 -11.86
C ALA A 54 -8.20 -15.25 -11.23
N GLY A 55 -8.93 -14.14 -11.35
CA GLY A 55 -10.24 -13.95 -10.72
C GLY A 55 -10.18 -13.81 -9.19
N GLU A 56 -9.02 -13.43 -8.65
CA GLU A 56 -8.80 -13.22 -7.21
C GLU A 56 -9.30 -11.85 -6.72
N VAL A 57 -9.67 -10.97 -7.66
CA VAL A 57 -10.12 -9.60 -7.38
C VAL A 57 -11.48 -9.36 -8.04
N GLU A 58 -12.40 -8.77 -7.28
CA GLU A 58 -13.71 -8.35 -7.79
C GLU A 58 -13.65 -6.90 -8.31
N GLY A 59 -14.02 -6.71 -9.58
CA GLY A 59 -14.12 -5.39 -10.18
C GLY A 59 -15.36 -4.62 -9.74
N ILE A 60 -15.29 -3.29 -9.78
CA ILE A 60 -16.45 -2.42 -9.56
C ILE A 60 -17.12 -2.14 -10.92
N PRO A 61 -18.45 -2.32 -11.07
CA PRO A 61 -19.15 -1.99 -12.30
C PRO A 61 -18.95 -0.53 -12.71
N ALA A 62 -18.75 -0.29 -14.01
CA ALA A 62 -18.45 1.04 -14.54
C ALA A 62 -19.56 2.06 -14.21
N GLU A 63 -20.83 1.65 -14.25
CA GLU A 63 -21.97 2.51 -13.94
C GLU A 63 -21.95 3.00 -12.50
N GLN A 64 -21.50 2.16 -11.57
CA GLN A 64 -21.33 2.52 -10.17
C GLN A 64 -20.22 3.56 -10.01
N VAL A 65 -19.05 3.32 -10.59
CA VAL A 65 -17.92 4.26 -10.54
C VAL A 65 -18.34 5.62 -11.07
N MET A 66 -19.01 5.66 -12.23
CA MET A 66 -19.46 6.90 -12.86
C MET A 66 -20.50 7.65 -12.03
N ARG A 67 -21.38 6.94 -11.30
CA ARG A 67 -22.35 7.56 -10.39
C ARG A 67 -21.66 8.21 -9.19
N GLU A 68 -20.71 7.51 -8.56
CA GLU A 68 -19.98 8.02 -7.40
C GLU A 68 -19.12 9.25 -7.74
N LEU A 69 -18.45 9.24 -8.91
CA LEU A 69 -17.66 10.39 -9.38
C LEU A 69 -18.52 11.65 -9.57
N ARG A 70 -19.74 11.51 -10.10
CA ARG A 70 -20.66 12.65 -10.26
C ARG A 70 -21.09 13.22 -8.91
N SER A 71 -21.43 12.37 -7.94
CA SER A 71 -21.84 12.83 -6.60
C SER A 71 -20.75 13.52 -5.79
N ARG A 72 -19.46 13.34 -6.15
CA ARG A 72 -18.33 14.02 -5.51
C ARG A 72 -18.06 15.42 -6.06
N SER A 73 -18.63 15.73 -7.22
CA SER A 73 -18.44 17.00 -7.92
C SER A 73 -19.56 18.01 -7.62
N GLU A 74 -20.59 17.59 -6.89
CA GLU A 74 -21.70 18.41 -6.37
C GLU A 74 -21.43 18.85 -4.93
#